data_AF-A0A2A3ADD0-F1
#
_entry.id   AF-A0A2A3ADD0-F1
#
_cell.length_a   1.000
_cell.length_b   1.000
_cell.length_c   1.000
_cell.angle_alpha   90.00
_cell.angle_beta   90.00
_cell.angle_gamma   90.00
#
_symmetry.space_group_name_H-M   'P 1'
#
loop_
_entity.id
_entity.type
_entity.pdbx_description
1 polymer ?
#
loop_
_entity_poly.entity_id
_entity_poly.type
_entity_poly.pdbx_seq_one_letter_code
_entity_poly.pdbx_strand_id
1 'polypeptide(L)'
;MELAQKAWSPADIGTYQIQAAIAALHGSSPSFEQTDWEQIAALYFALEYIQPSSGPVLLSRVVAVAHAFGADQALELLERLDQEHQLLQNPLTRQRGHAIRAHLQERVGRIVDARVDYLAAAELTKNDFEIKYLVDRADPNAA
;
A
#
# COMPACT_ATOMS: atom_id res chain seq x y z
N MET A 1 -11.20 -40.86 -14.02
CA MET A 1 -11.98 -39.66 -14.41
C MET A 1 -12.64 -38.96 -13.20
N GLU A 2 -12.90 -39.65 -12.08
CA GLU A 2 -13.57 -39.07 -10.89
C GLU A 2 -12.63 -38.27 -9.96
N LEU A 3 -11.32 -38.59 -9.93
CA LEU A 3 -10.33 -37.88 -9.11
C LEU A 3 -9.98 -36.47 -9.64
N ALA A 4 -10.04 -36.27 -10.95
CA ALA A 4 -9.80 -34.96 -11.57
C ALA A 4 -10.99 -34.00 -11.37
N GLN A 5 -12.22 -34.54 -11.30
CA GLN A 5 -13.43 -33.77 -11.01
C GLN A 5 -13.53 -33.38 -9.53
N LYS A 6 -13.04 -34.24 -8.61
CA LYS A 6 -12.96 -33.94 -7.18
C LYS A 6 -11.86 -32.91 -6.82
N ALA A 7 -10.89 -32.72 -7.72
CA ALA A 7 -9.88 -31.68 -7.62
C ALA A 7 -10.37 -30.31 -8.12
N TRP A 8 -11.54 -30.27 -8.79
CA TRP A 8 -12.14 -29.02 -9.25
C TRP A 8 -13.33 -28.64 -8.37
N SER A 9 -13.00 -28.10 -7.20
CA SER A 9 -13.84 -27.07 -6.61
C SER A 9 -13.74 -25.84 -7.53
N PRO A 10 -14.78 -24.98 -7.68
CA PRO A 10 -14.55 -23.62 -8.17
C PRO A 10 -13.38 -23.07 -7.36
N ALA A 11 -12.25 -22.82 -8.02
CA ALA A 11 -10.99 -22.62 -7.32
C ALA A 11 -11.17 -21.47 -6.32
N ASP A 12 -11.04 -21.77 -5.02
CA ASP A 12 -10.83 -20.74 -4.01
C ASP A 12 -9.60 -19.96 -4.50
N ILE A 13 -9.81 -18.72 -4.97
CA ILE A 13 -8.74 -17.93 -5.55
C ILE A 13 -7.68 -17.76 -4.45
N GLY A 14 -6.52 -18.39 -4.61
CA GLY A 14 -5.47 -18.40 -3.61
C GLY A 14 -4.62 -17.13 -3.63
N THR A 15 -3.91 -16.87 -2.53
CA THR A 15 -2.96 -15.75 -2.37
C THR A 15 -2.12 -15.49 -3.63
N TYR A 16 -1.49 -16.53 -4.18
CA TYR A 16 -0.60 -16.39 -5.32
C TYR A 16 -1.32 -16.08 -6.64
N GLN A 17 -2.56 -16.53 -6.80
CA GLN A 17 -3.35 -16.20 -7.98
C GLN A 17 -3.74 -14.72 -7.97
N ILE A 18 -4.12 -14.18 -6.80
CA ILE A 18 -4.39 -12.74 -6.65
C ILE A 18 -3.12 -11.93 -6.90
N GLN A 19 -1.99 -12.31 -6.29
CA GLN A 19 -0.71 -11.63 -6.51
C GLN A 19 -0.27 -11.67 -7.97
N ALA A 20 -0.47 -12.80 -8.66
CA ALA A 20 -0.20 -12.92 -10.09
C ALA A 20 -1.10 -12.00 -10.93
N ALA A 21 -2.38 -11.86 -10.56
CA ALA A 21 -3.29 -10.92 -11.23
C ALA A 21 -2.84 -9.47 -11.03
N ILE A 22 -2.45 -9.07 -9.80
CA ILE A 22 -1.90 -7.73 -9.53
C ILE A 22 -0.64 -7.48 -10.38
N ALA A 23 0.28 -8.44 -10.42
CA ALA A 23 1.49 -8.34 -11.22
C ALA A 23 1.20 -8.26 -12.72
N ALA A 24 0.22 -9.00 -13.23
CA ALA A 24 -0.19 -8.97 -14.62
C ALA A 24 -0.77 -7.60 -15.01
N LEU A 25 -1.57 -6.97 -14.14
CA LEU A 25 -2.11 -5.63 -14.38
C LEU A 25 -1.01 -4.58 -14.47
N HIS A 26 -0.01 -4.65 -13.60
CA HIS A 26 1.18 -3.81 -13.74
C HIS A 26 1.95 -4.09 -15.02
N GLY A 27 2.24 -5.37 -15.31
CA GLY A 27 3.10 -5.77 -16.43
C GLY A 27 2.48 -5.62 -17.82
N SER A 28 1.15 -5.52 -17.91
CA SER A 28 0.42 -5.32 -19.17
C SER A 28 0.03 -3.85 -19.41
N SER A 29 0.22 -2.97 -18.43
CA SER A 29 -0.11 -1.56 -18.57
C SER A 29 0.92 -0.82 -19.44
N PRO A 30 0.50 0.05 -20.37
CA PRO A 30 1.42 0.88 -21.15
C PRO A 30 2.21 1.91 -20.33
N SER A 31 1.67 2.35 -19.19
CA SER A 31 2.35 3.25 -18.26
C SER A 31 1.81 3.10 -16.84
N PHE A 32 2.48 3.73 -15.87
CA PHE A 32 2.02 3.75 -14.48
C PHE A 32 0.63 4.38 -14.34
N GLU A 33 0.41 5.50 -15.02
CA GLU A 33 -0.84 6.28 -15.02
C GLU A 33 -2.00 5.52 -15.68
N GLN A 34 -1.69 4.62 -16.62
CA GLN A 34 -2.69 3.80 -17.33
C GLN A 34 -2.94 2.44 -16.66
N THR A 35 -2.30 2.18 -15.52
CA THR A 35 -2.54 0.92 -14.77
C THR A 35 -3.98 0.91 -14.27
N ASP A 36 -4.65 -0.24 -14.35
CA ASP A 36 -5.99 -0.43 -13.79
C ASP A 36 -5.93 -0.51 -12.26
N TRP A 37 -5.82 0.67 -11.64
CA TRP A 37 -5.71 0.82 -10.19
C TRP A 37 -6.99 0.41 -9.46
N GLU A 38 -8.16 0.56 -10.07
CA GLU A 38 -9.44 0.13 -9.49
C GLU A 38 -9.45 -1.40 -9.33
N GLN A 39 -9.03 -2.12 -10.36
CA GLN A 39 -8.93 -3.58 -10.29
C GLN A 39 -7.84 -4.03 -9.31
N ILE A 40 -6.69 -3.36 -9.26
CA ILE A 40 -5.64 -3.66 -8.27
C ILE A 40 -6.14 -3.42 -6.84
N ALA A 41 -6.90 -2.35 -6.59
CA ALA A 41 -7.48 -2.07 -5.27
C ALA A 41 -8.48 -3.17 -4.86
N ALA A 42 -9.32 -3.65 -5.78
CA ALA A 42 -10.23 -4.76 -5.56
C ALA A 42 -9.49 -6.08 -5.25
N LEU A 43 -8.39 -6.35 -5.95
CA LEU A 43 -7.55 -7.52 -5.70
C LEU A 43 -6.86 -7.46 -4.34
N TYR A 44 -6.35 -6.30 -3.92
CA TYR A 44 -5.81 -6.14 -2.55
C TYR A 44 -6.88 -6.29 -1.47
N PHE A 45 -8.11 -5.82 -1.71
CA PHE A 45 -9.23 -6.07 -0.80
C PHE A 45 -9.55 -7.57 -0.68
N ALA A 46 -9.56 -8.32 -1.78
CA ALA A 46 -9.72 -9.77 -1.75
C ALA A 46 -8.54 -10.46 -1.05
N LEU A 47 -7.31 -9.97 -1.25
CA LEU A 47 -6.12 -10.51 -0.60
C LEU A 47 -6.13 -10.27 0.91
N GLU A 48 -6.61 -9.11 1.36
CA GLU A 48 -6.82 -8.80 2.77
C GLU A 48 -7.79 -9.80 3.41
N TYR A 49 -8.88 -10.19 2.73
CA TYR A 49 -9.79 -11.21 3.26
C TYR A 49 -9.10 -12.56 3.51
N ILE A 50 -8.14 -12.94 2.66
CA ILE A 50 -7.36 -14.17 2.79
C ILE A 50 -6.23 -14.00 3.83
N GLN A 51 -5.68 -12.80 3.98
CA GLN A 51 -4.54 -12.49 4.84
C GLN A 51 -4.79 -11.24 5.71
N PRO A 52 -5.76 -11.28 6.64
CA PRO A 52 -6.29 -10.08 7.29
C PRO A 52 -5.28 -9.33 8.17
N SER A 53 -4.26 -10.01 8.69
CA SER A 53 -3.23 -9.38 9.54
C SER A 53 -1.90 -9.14 8.83
N SER A 54 -1.87 -9.27 7.50
CA SER A 54 -0.66 -9.06 6.72
C SER A 54 -0.40 -7.56 6.51
N GLY A 55 0.40 -6.97 7.39
CA GLY A 55 0.78 -5.55 7.31
C GLY A 55 1.21 -5.07 5.91
N PRO A 56 2.05 -5.82 5.15
CA PRO A 56 2.38 -5.48 3.77
C PRO A 56 1.17 -5.45 2.82
N VAL A 57 0.21 -6.37 2.96
CA VAL A 57 -1.01 -6.40 2.14
C VAL A 57 -1.88 -5.19 2.45
N LEU A 58 -2.07 -4.89 3.74
CA LEU A 58 -2.85 -3.74 4.21
C LEU A 58 -2.29 -2.42 3.69
N LEU A 59 -0.98 -2.20 3.82
CA LEU A 59 -0.31 -0.99 3.32
C LEU A 59 -0.35 -0.90 1.78
N SER A 60 -0.24 -2.03 1.08
CA SER A 60 -0.35 -2.03 -0.39
C SER A 60 -1.76 -1.69 -0.85
N ARG A 61 -2.80 -2.12 -0.11
CA ARG A 61 -4.19 -1.73 -0.37
C ARG A 61 -4.37 -0.22 -0.26
N VAL A 62 -3.79 0.41 0.77
CA VAL A 62 -3.82 1.87 0.94
C VAL A 62 -3.23 2.58 -0.29
N VAL A 63 -2.08 2.12 -0.77
CA VAL A 63 -1.44 2.69 -1.98
C VAL A 63 -2.32 2.51 -3.21
N ALA A 64 -2.89 1.31 -3.42
CA ALA A 64 -3.78 1.06 -4.56
C ALA A 64 -5.03 1.95 -4.52
N VAL A 65 -5.65 2.12 -3.36
CA VAL A 65 -6.78 3.03 -3.14
C VAL A 65 -6.39 4.48 -3.41
N ALA A 66 -5.17 4.88 -3.04
CA ALA A 66 -4.68 6.22 -3.30
C ALA A 66 -4.57 6.57 -4.79
N HIS A 67 -4.28 5.57 -5.62
CA HIS A 67 -4.24 5.74 -7.08
C HIS A 67 -5.61 5.61 -7.73
N ALA A 68 -6.46 4.68 -7.25
CA ALA A 68 -7.78 4.44 -7.80
C ALA A 68 -8.79 5.55 -7.45
N PHE A 69 -8.80 5.98 -6.18
CA PHE A 69 -9.90 6.77 -5.63
C PHE A 69 -9.47 8.11 -5.05
N GLY A 70 -8.17 8.31 -4.84
CA GLY A 70 -7.61 9.58 -4.34
C GLY A 70 -6.97 9.47 -2.97
N ALA A 71 -6.22 10.52 -2.61
CA ALA A 71 -5.41 10.54 -1.40
C ALA A 71 -6.25 10.66 -0.12
N ASP A 72 -7.37 11.38 -0.15
CA ASP A 72 -8.29 11.51 1.00
C ASP A 72 -8.86 10.15 1.41
N GLN A 73 -9.38 9.37 0.46
CA GLN A 73 -9.93 8.04 0.69
C GLN A 73 -8.86 7.06 1.20
N ALA A 74 -7.62 7.20 0.73
CA ALA A 74 -6.52 6.39 1.20
C ALA A 74 -6.08 6.74 2.63
N LEU A 75 -6.15 8.02 3.02
CA LEU A 75 -5.89 8.45 4.40
C LEU A 75 -6.93 7.88 5.36
N GLU A 76 -8.21 7.97 5.02
CA GLU A 76 -9.30 7.38 5.82
C GLU A 76 -9.12 5.86 5.97
N LEU A 77 -8.77 5.18 4.88
CA LEU A 77 -8.47 3.74 4.92
C LEU A 77 -7.28 3.43 5.81
N LEU A 78 -6.18 4.19 5.68
CA LEU A 78 -4.98 3.99 6.49
C LEU A 78 -5.27 4.21 7.97
N GLU A 79 -6.02 5.25 8.32
CA GLU A 79 -6.40 5.52 9.71
C GLU A 79 -7.20 4.38 10.32
N ARG A 80 -8.21 3.86 9.60
CA ARG A 80 -8.99 2.71 10.06
C ARG A 80 -8.11 1.47 10.25
N LEU A 81 -7.28 1.15 9.27
CA LEU A 81 -6.39 -0.02 9.35
C LEU A 81 -5.33 0.14 10.45
N ASP A 82 -4.85 1.36 10.71
CA ASP A 82 -3.93 1.62 11.82
C ASP A 82 -4.60 1.40 13.18
N GLN A 83 -5.85 1.82 13.36
CA GLN A 83 -6.61 1.55 14.58
C GLN A 83 -6.81 0.04 14.83
N GLU A 84 -7.06 -0.72 13.77
CA GLU A 84 -7.31 -2.17 13.84
C GLU A 84 -6.01 -2.99 14.01
N HIS A 85 -4.93 -2.59 13.35
CA HIS A 85 -3.71 -3.42 13.20
C HIS A 85 -2.42 -2.78 13.72
N GLN A 86 -2.49 -1.54 14.22
CA GLN A 86 -1.36 -0.79 14.77
C GLN A 86 -0.20 -0.64 13.77
N LEU A 87 -0.52 -0.33 12.51
CA LEU A 87 0.43 -0.30 11.40
C LEU A 87 1.56 0.72 11.61
N LEU A 88 1.30 1.82 12.31
CA LEU A 88 2.25 2.90 12.59
C LEU A 88 3.03 2.68 13.89
N GLN A 89 2.63 1.71 14.72
CA GLN A 89 3.34 1.37 15.94
C GLN A 89 4.12 0.05 15.80
N ASN A 90 3.66 -0.85 14.94
CA ASN A 90 4.28 -2.15 14.71
C ASN A 90 5.65 -2.00 14.02
N PRO A 91 6.75 -2.52 14.59
CA PRO A 91 8.11 -2.39 14.04
C PRO A 91 8.28 -2.85 12.59
N LEU A 92 7.47 -3.81 12.13
CA LEU A 92 7.56 -4.39 10.79
C LEU A 92 6.88 -3.54 9.71
N THR A 93 6.01 -2.61 10.11
CA THR A 93 5.18 -1.81 9.17
C THR A 93 5.37 -0.32 9.36
N ARG A 94 5.71 0.14 10.57
CA ARG A 94 5.70 1.56 10.94
C ARG A 94 6.51 2.45 10.01
N GLN A 95 7.67 1.99 9.55
CA GLN A 95 8.50 2.76 8.63
C GLN A 95 7.75 3.07 7.32
N ARG A 96 7.19 2.02 6.69
CA ARG A 96 6.43 2.15 5.45
C ARG A 96 5.10 2.87 5.66
N GLY A 97 4.44 2.63 6.79
CA GLY A 97 3.20 3.31 7.15
C GLY A 97 3.38 4.83 7.25
N HIS A 98 4.44 5.28 7.93
CA HIS A 98 4.80 6.70 7.99
C HIS A 98 5.12 7.26 6.60
N ALA A 99 5.94 6.57 5.79
CA ALA A 99 6.27 7.02 4.45
C ALA A 99 5.02 7.18 3.55
N ILE A 100 4.10 6.20 3.58
CA ILE A 100 2.83 6.25 2.84
C ILE A 100 1.99 7.43 3.34
N ARG A 101 1.79 7.58 4.65
CA ARG A 101 0.97 8.66 5.21
C ARG A 101 1.52 10.03 4.84
N ALA A 102 2.83 10.22 4.88
CA ALA A 102 3.51 11.44 4.47
C ALA A 102 3.19 11.82 3.02
N HIS A 103 3.34 10.85 2.11
CA HIS A 103 3.01 11.03 0.69
C HIS A 103 1.54 11.39 0.45
N LEU A 104 0.63 10.78 1.21
CA LEU A 104 -0.79 11.08 1.09
C LEU A 104 -1.15 12.47 1.64
N GLN A 105 -0.61 12.83 2.82
CA GLN A 105 -0.79 14.15 3.42
C GLN A 105 -0.28 15.27 2.51
N GLU A 106 0.88 15.08 1.88
CA GLU A 106 1.42 16.06 0.94
C GLU A 106 0.49 16.25 -0.26
N ARG A 107 -0.02 15.16 -0.84
CA ARG A 107 -0.97 15.21 -1.98
C ARG A 107 -2.27 15.95 -1.67
N VAL A 108 -2.69 15.98 -0.41
CA VAL A 108 -3.87 16.74 0.06
C VAL A 108 -3.51 18.11 0.66
N GLY A 109 -2.25 18.55 0.54
CA GLY A 109 -1.78 19.87 0.97
C GLY A 109 -1.49 20.00 2.47
N ARG A 110 -1.48 18.91 3.24
CA ARG A 110 -1.14 18.88 4.68
C ARG A 110 0.37 18.80 4.89
N ILE A 111 1.09 19.82 4.43
CA ILE A 111 2.57 19.83 4.36
C ILE A 111 3.23 19.65 5.73
N VAL A 112 2.69 20.27 6.78
CA VAL A 112 3.24 20.16 8.14
C VAL A 112 3.15 18.73 8.65
N ASP A 113 2.01 18.07 8.46
CA ASP A 113 1.82 16.68 8.87
C ASP A 113 2.70 15.74 8.05
N ALA A 114 2.76 15.96 6.72
CA ALA A 114 3.61 15.20 5.82
C ALA A 114 5.07 15.22 6.25
N ARG A 115 5.58 16.41 6.64
CA ARG A 115 6.94 16.58 7.13
C ARG A 115 7.20 15.74 8.38
N VAL A 116 6.28 15.71 9.34
CA VAL A 116 6.42 14.91 10.57
C VAL A 116 6.56 13.43 10.20
N ASP A 117 5.69 12.93 9.31
CA ASP A 117 5.70 11.54 8.92
C ASP A 117 6.91 11.15 8.04
N TYR A 118 7.38 12.04 7.16
CA TYR A 118 8.62 11.82 6.41
C TYR A 118 9.84 11.67 7.32
N LEU A 119 9.99 12.54 8.32
CA LEU A 119 11.09 12.47 9.27
C LEU A 119 11.00 11.21 10.13
N ALA A 120 9.80 10.85 10.60
CA ALA A 120 9.59 9.61 11.34
C ALA A 120 9.98 8.38 10.50
N ALA A 121 9.61 8.34 9.21
CA ALA A 121 10.00 7.25 8.31
C ALA A 121 11.53 7.20 8.09
N ALA A 122 12.19 8.35 7.99
CA ALA A 122 13.64 8.45 7.80
C ALA A 122 14.41 7.91 9.01
N GLU A 123 13.95 8.19 10.23
CA GLU A 123 14.55 7.66 11.47
C GLU A 123 14.45 6.14 11.59
N LEU A 124 13.48 5.53 10.90
CA LEU A 124 13.15 4.11 11.01
C LEU A 124 13.82 3.22 9.95
N THR A 125 14.36 3.80 8.87
CA THR A 125 15.09 3.05 7.84
C THR A 125 16.61 3.06 8.10
N LYS A 126 17.30 2.05 7.58
CA LYS A 126 18.77 1.95 7.59
C LYS A 126 19.38 2.14 6.20
N ASN A 127 18.55 2.46 5.21
CA ASN A 127 18.99 2.66 3.83
C ASN A 127 19.30 4.14 3.61
N ASP A 128 20.57 4.48 3.44
CA ASP A 128 21.04 5.87 3.30
C ASP A 128 20.36 6.62 2.15
N PHE A 129 20.07 5.94 1.02
CA PHE A 129 19.36 6.55 -0.10
C PHE A 129 17.90 6.87 0.24
N GLU A 130 17.25 5.98 0.98
CA GLU A 130 15.87 6.18 1.43
C GLU A 130 15.82 7.28 2.49
N ILE A 131 16.77 7.32 3.44
CA ILE A 131 16.90 8.41 4.42
C ILE A 131 17.03 9.74 3.69
N LYS A 132 17.96 9.85 2.74
CA LYS A 132 18.17 11.07 1.97
C LYS A 132 16.89 11.50 1.26
N TYR A 133 16.25 10.58 0.55
CA TYR A 133 14.99 10.85 -0.14
C TYR A 133 13.91 11.38 0.82
N LEU A 134 13.68 10.70 1.95
CA LEU A 134 12.64 11.10 2.91
C LEU A 134 12.95 12.46 3.57
N VAL A 135 14.21 12.72 3.90
CA VAL A 135 14.65 14.02 4.45
C VAL A 135 14.51 15.14 3.42
N ASP A 136 14.92 14.90 2.17
CA ASP A 136 14.76 15.89 1.10
C ASP A 136 13.27 16.22 0.89
N ARG A 137 12.38 15.22 0.96
CA ARG A 137 10.92 15.40 0.84
C ARG A 137 10.29 16.10 2.05
N ALA A 138 10.95 16.06 3.21
CA ALA A 138 10.52 16.76 4.42
C ALA A 138 10.93 18.24 4.44
N ASP A 139 11.81 18.67 3.54
CA ASP A 139 12.26 20.06 3.45
C ASP A 139 11.24 20.91 2.65
N PRO A 140 10.58 21.89 3.27
CA PRO A 140 9.63 22.77 2.57
C PRO A 140 10.29 23.65 1.49
N ASN A 141 11.63 23.68 1.41
CA ASN A 141 12.38 24.43 0.41
C ASN A 141 13.05 23.53 -0.65
N ALA A 142 12.84 22.22 -0.60
CA ALA A 142 13.35 21.30 -1.62
C ALA A 142 12.48 21.37 -2.89
N ALA A 143 12.85 22.32 -3.77
CA ALA A 143 12.31 22.62 -5.10
C ALA A 143 10.94 23.32 -5.16
#